data_AF-J9F4V1-F1
#
_entry.id   AF-J9F4V1-F1
#
_cell.length_a   1.000
_cell.length_b   1.000
_cell.length_c   1.000
_cell.angle_alpha   90.00
_cell.angle_beta   90.00
_cell.angle_gamma   90.00
#
_symmetry.space_group_name_H-M   'P 1'
#
loop_
_entity.id
_entity.type
_entity.pdbx_description
1 polymer ?
#
loop_
_entity_poly.entity_id
_entity_poly.type
_entity_poly.pdbx_seq_one_letter_code
_entity_poly.pdbx_strand_id
1 'polypeptide(L)' 'EQGEEMTEEEIVKRVQEFPARHVILTGGEPSLQLTESLITQLHEANKYVLSKQTVHIHCL' A
#
# COMPACT_ATOMS: atom_id res chain seq x y z
N GLU A 1 -12.37 -13.31 -2.44
CA GLU A 1 -11.29 -13.24 -3.45
C GLU A 1 -10.06 -13.99 -2.95
N GLN A 2 -9.02 -14.17 -3.77
CA GLN A 2 -7.72 -14.71 -3.36
C GLN A 2 -6.70 -13.57 -3.29
N GLY A 3 -6.31 -13.19 -2.07
CA GLY A 3 -5.18 -12.28 -1.83
C GLY A 3 -3.86 -13.04 -1.78
N GLU A 4 -2.77 -12.34 -2.05
CA GLU A 4 -1.40 -12.78 -1.76
C GLU A 4 -1.01 -12.17 -0.41
N GLU A 5 -0.60 -13.01 0.56
CA GLU A 5 0.02 -12.52 1.80
C GLU A 5 1.41 -11.98 1.47
N MET A 6 1.69 -10.73 1.85
CA MET A 6 2.94 -10.02 1.56
C MET A 6 3.44 -9.28 2.81
N THR A 7 4.75 -9.25 3.03
CA THR A 7 5.32 -8.39 4.09
C THR A 7 5.28 -6.90 3.69
N GLU A 8 5.51 -6.00 4.65
CA GLU A 8 5.59 -4.56 4.35
C GLU A 8 6.69 -4.24 3.32
N GLU A 9 7.83 -4.92 3.42
CA GLU A 9 8.96 -4.77 2.49
C GLU A 9 8.60 -5.25 1.08
N GLU A 10 7.85 -6.35 0.96
CA GLU A 10 7.36 -6.88 -0.31
C GLU A 10 6.33 -5.94 -0.96
N ILE A 11 5.43 -5.37 -0.15
CA ILE A 11 4.47 -4.34 -0.59
C ILE A 11 5.21 -3.11 -1.12
N VAL A 12 6.16 -2.57 -0.35
CA VAL A 12 6.95 -1.39 -0.71
C VAL A 12 7.74 -1.65 -2.00
N LYS A 13 8.37 -2.83 -2.13
CA LYS A 13 9.10 -3.23 -3.33
C LYS A 13 8.18 -3.33 -4.55
N ARG A 14 7.03 -4.01 -4.44
CA ARG A 14 6.03 -4.14 -5.52
C ARG A 14 5.51 -2.77 -5.96
N VAL A 15 5.24 -1.86 -5.03
CA VAL A 15 4.79 -0.50 -5.32
C VAL A 15 5.87 0.33 -6.05
N GLN A 16 7.15 0.10 -5.79
CA GLN A 16 8.26 0.78 -6.48
C GLN A 16 8.41 0.37 -7.96
N GLU A 17 7.86 -0.77 -8.38
CA GLU A 17 7.83 -1.19 -9.80
C GLU A 17 7.00 -0.24 -10.67
N PHE A 18 6.08 0.53 -10.08
CA PHE A 18 5.23 1.49 -10.77
C PHE A 18 5.80 2.92 -10.71
N PRO A 19 5.73 3.72 -11.80
CA PRO A 19 6.18 5.12 -11.80
C PRO A 19 5.25 6.05 -11.00
N ALA A 20 4.04 5.60 -10.66
CA ALA A 20 3.05 6.34 -9.90
C ALA A 20 3.59 6.74 -8.51
N ARG A 21 3.44 8.01 -8.13
CA ARG A 21 3.77 8.51 -6.79
C ARG A 21 2.60 8.43 -5.82
N HIS A 22 1.38 8.24 -6.29
CA HIS A 22 0.21 8.05 -5.43
C HIS A 22 -0.15 6.58 -5.36
N VAL A 23 -0.35 6.08 -4.15
CA VAL A 23 -0.77 4.71 -3.86
C VAL A 23 -2.14 4.78 -3.21
N ILE A 24 -3.13 4.19 -3.87
CA ILE A 24 -4.44 3.99 -3.26
C ILE A 24 -4.47 2.57 -2.69
N LEU A 25 -4.99 2.46 -1.48
CA LEU A 25 -5.31 1.19 -0.83
C LEU A 25 -6.87 1.09 -0.82
N THR A 26 -7.50 0.13 -1.54
CA THR A 26 -8.98 -0.09 -1.70
C THR A 26 -9.46 -1.57 -1.80
N GLY A 27 -9.80 -2.31 -0.72
CA GLY A 27 -10.10 -3.78 -0.74
C GLY A 27 -10.86 -4.42 0.46
N GLY A 28 -10.20 -4.92 1.54
CA GLY A 28 -10.81 -5.38 2.83
C GLY A 28 -10.59 -4.42 4.05
N GLU A 29 -11.28 -4.57 5.21
CA GLU A 29 -11.37 -3.53 6.27
C GLU A 29 -10.00 -2.93 6.70
N PRO A 30 -9.75 -1.63 6.47
CA PRO A 30 -8.39 -1.11 6.27
C PRO A 30 -7.57 -1.03 7.55
N SER A 31 -8.24 -0.73 8.66
CA SER A 31 -7.65 -0.47 9.97
C SER A 31 -7.03 -1.71 10.61
N LEU A 32 -7.21 -2.89 10.02
CA LEU A 32 -6.57 -4.14 10.42
C LEU A 32 -5.28 -4.45 9.65
N GLN A 33 -5.04 -3.80 8.51
CA GLN A 33 -3.91 -4.09 7.60
C GLN A 33 -2.99 -2.88 7.35
N LEU A 34 -3.39 -1.67 7.76
CA LEU A 34 -2.56 -0.46 7.70
C LEU A 34 -1.84 -0.19 9.02
N THR A 35 -0.54 -0.47 9.03
CA THR A 35 0.39 -0.11 10.10
C THR A 35 1.02 1.28 9.85
N GLU A 36 1.43 1.97 10.92
CA GLU A 36 2.19 3.22 10.79
C GLU A 36 3.57 3.00 10.15
N SER A 37 4.16 1.81 10.35
CA SER A 37 5.41 1.38 9.71
C SER A 37 5.26 1.31 8.19
N LEU A 38 4.24 0.64 7.66
CA LEU A 38 4.01 0.53 6.22
C LEU A 38 3.83 1.91 5.56
N ILE A 39 3.07 2.80 6.21
CA ILE A 39 2.85 4.18 5.74
C ILE A 39 4.18 4.96 5.72
N THR A 40 5.02 4.78 6.74
CA THR A 40 6.35 5.41 6.82
C THR A 40 7.27 4.91 5.71
N GLN A 41 7.39 3.59 5.52
CA GLN A 41 8.21 3.00 4.47
C GLN A 41 7.77 3.42 3.06
N LEU A 42 6.46 3.56 2.82
CA LEU A 42 5.94 4.08 1.55
C LEU A 42 6.32 5.55 1.33
N HIS A 43 6.21 6.41 2.35
CA HIS A 43 6.65 7.80 2.25
C HIS A 43 8.17 7.93 2.01
N GLU A 44 8.99 7.10 2.65
CA GLU A 44 10.44 7.01 2.40
C GLU A 44 10.76 6.57 0.96
N ALA A 45 9.95 5.67 0.40
CA ALA A 45 9.99 5.27 -1.01
C ALA A 45 9.42 6.33 -1.99
N ASN A 46 9.13 7.55 -1.52
CA ASN A 46 8.55 8.66 -2.28
C ASN A 46 7.14 8.36 -2.85
N LYS A 47 6.36 7.55 -2.11
CA LYS A 47 4.99 7.15 -2.42
C LYS A 47 4.02 7.75 -1.39
N TYR A 48 3.06 8.53 -1.86
CA TYR A 48 2.01 9.14 -1.04
C TYR A 48 0.80 8.23 -0.94
N VAL A 49 0.41 7.89 0.28
CA VAL A 49 -0.73 7.00 0.55
C VAL A 49 -2.03 7.80 0.68
N LEU A 50 -3.06 7.41 -0.09
CA LEU A 50 -4.41 7.93 0.06
C LEU A 50 -5.30 6.91 0.76
N SER A 51 -5.59 7.14 2.05
CA SER A 51 -6.54 6.34 2.82
C SER A 51 -7.99 6.73 2.51
N LYS A 52 -8.53 6.18 1.42
CA LYS A 52 -9.97 5.85 1.39
C LYS A 52 -10.15 4.56 2.18
N GLN A 53 -11.34 4.31 2.73
CA GLN A 53 -11.55 3.09 3.48
C GLN A 53 -11.27 1.86 2.61
N THR A 54 -10.63 0.86 3.24
CA THR A 54 -10.54 -0.57 2.83
C THR A 54 -9.27 -0.84 1.95
N VAL A 55 -8.52 -1.98 1.95
CA VAL A 55 -7.14 -2.12 1.33
C VAL A 55 -6.94 -3.11 0.14
N HIS A 56 -6.47 -2.61 -1.02
CA HIS A 56 -5.85 -3.27 -2.21
C HIS A 56 -4.97 -2.22 -2.92
N ILE A 57 -3.79 -2.56 -3.45
CA ILE A 57 -2.90 -1.59 -4.09
C ILE A 57 -3.36 -1.26 -5.52
N HIS A 58 -3.78 -0.01 -5.76
CA HIS A 58 -3.99 0.53 -7.11
C HIS A 58 -3.01 1.67 -7.39
N CYS A 59 -2.19 1.51 -8.43
CA CYS A 59 -1.29 2.54 -8.94
C CYS A 59 -1.94 3.19 -10.17
N LEU A 60 -2.17 4.51 -10.12
CA LEU A 60 -2.70 5.34 -11.22
C LEU A 60 -1.57 6.03 -11.99
#